data_AF-A0A842MR94-F1
#
_entry.id   AF-A0A842MR94-F1
#
_cell.length_a   1.000
_cell.length_b   1.000
_cell.length_c   1.000
_cell.angle_alpha   90.00
_cell.angle_beta   90.00
_cell.angle_gamma   90.00
#
_symmetry.space_group_name_H-M   'P 1'
#
loop_
_entity.id
_entity.type
_entity.pdbx_description
1 polymer ?
#
loop_
_entity_poly.entity_id
_entity_poly.type
_entity_poly.pdbx_seq_one_letter_code
_entity_poly.pdbx_strand_id
1 'polypeptide(L)'
;MVNVFPFFTNPDAEFVVAKFYDVCTAVDFDALRWIEQNTPTEAVFVSQHGYGWWISGFGQRVTLSATDPQFLIVPHEFQAAKTAKNLLESSFILENGLIEVRDDGGYVGRYNPMLMIEADWSINSIPILYFNESEITVFYRHGDRLEIVDASQIPLKEEIVEKSENTVSISIVKENGYLTLNRRIEVFKGMKFILFTISIESQKESVSIEYVRIIVHGKGKLILNDGNVGILNEWAGLCGQLIFSYGYPNTRILSSESPNCLELIYSAADLHKMDIRMAAGGFKTENTDVTYVRRLLSNMTRLWTTIELDSNSSISLWDYRDAIKEWSTDYIVFKRQEYSIRKFLNNPMFKLVFINDNIAIFKVEERLQNNAP
;
A
#
# COMPACT_ATOMS: atom_id res chain seq x y z
N MET A 1 9.06 -39.32 5.02
CA MET A 1 8.51 -38.95 6.34
C MET A 1 9.24 -37.69 6.77
N VAL A 2 8.63 -36.53 6.53
CA VAL A 2 9.19 -35.25 6.95
C VAL A 2 8.70 -35.00 8.36
N ASN A 3 9.63 -35.01 9.31
CA ASN A 3 9.37 -34.55 10.67
C ASN A 3 9.15 -33.05 10.61
N VAL A 4 7.90 -32.62 10.75
CA VAL A 4 7.56 -31.24 11.07
C VAL A 4 7.74 -31.09 12.58
N PHE A 5 8.88 -30.53 12.99
CA PHE A 5 9.03 -30.01 14.34
C PHE A 5 8.46 -28.59 14.38
N PRO A 6 7.43 -28.31 15.20
CA PRO A 6 7.10 -26.94 15.56
C PRO A 6 8.08 -26.47 16.65
N PHE A 7 8.16 -25.16 16.86
CA PHE A 7 8.90 -24.50 17.95
C PHE A 7 10.42 -24.37 17.78
N PHE A 8 10.85 -23.48 16.88
CA PHE A 8 11.84 -22.45 17.22
C PHE A 8 11.60 -21.27 16.27
N THR A 9 10.71 -20.37 16.67
CA THR A 9 10.62 -19.05 16.03
C THR A 9 11.25 -18.03 16.97
N ASN A 10 11.82 -16.95 16.41
CA ASN A 10 12.43 -15.83 17.12
C ASN A 10 11.52 -15.36 18.29
N PRO A 11 12.03 -14.93 19.47
CA PRO A 11 11.21 -14.34 20.53
C PRO A 11 10.20 -13.28 20.06
N ASP A 12 10.47 -12.54 18.97
CA ASP A 12 9.48 -11.63 18.37
C ASP A 12 8.27 -12.33 17.73
N ALA A 13 8.42 -13.57 17.28
CA ALA A 13 7.36 -14.41 16.73
C ALA A 13 6.52 -15.09 17.83
N GLU A 14 7.05 -15.27 19.04
CA GLU A 14 6.26 -15.73 20.20
C GLU A 14 5.18 -14.70 20.59
N PHE A 15 5.45 -13.41 20.40
CA PHE A 15 4.42 -12.36 20.55
C PHE A 15 3.30 -12.44 19.51
N VAL A 16 3.58 -12.92 18.29
CA VAL A 16 2.57 -13.11 17.25
C VAL A 16 1.62 -14.25 17.61
N VAL A 17 2.13 -15.34 18.20
CA VAL A 17 1.31 -16.47 18.68
C VAL A 17 0.49 -16.09 19.92
N ALA A 18 1.04 -15.30 20.85
CA ALA A 18 0.30 -14.83 22.02
C ALA A 18 -0.84 -13.86 21.65
N LYS A 19 -0.63 -12.97 20.67
CA LYS A 19 -1.69 -12.07 20.14
C LYS A 19 -2.83 -12.81 19.42
N PHE A 20 -2.61 -14.06 19.00
CA PHE A 20 -3.66 -14.86 18.37
C PHE A 20 -4.84 -15.14 19.33
N TYR A 21 -4.55 -15.30 20.63
CA TYR A 21 -5.54 -15.54 21.68
C TYR A 21 -5.83 -14.24 22.46
N ASP A 22 -6.53 -13.30 21.81
CA ASP A 22 -6.91 -12.04 22.45
C ASP A 22 -8.21 -12.19 23.26
N VAL A 23 -8.25 -11.61 24.46
CA VAL A 23 -9.41 -11.68 25.36
C VAL A 23 -10.33 -10.51 25.07
N CYS A 24 -11.62 -10.79 24.85
CA CYS A 24 -12.64 -9.74 24.71
C CYS A 24 -12.76 -8.95 26.03
N THR A 25 -12.38 -7.68 26.00
CA THR A 25 -12.52 -6.78 27.16
C THR A 25 -13.95 -6.26 27.31
N ALA A 26 -14.29 -5.66 28.44
CA ALA A 26 -15.61 -5.02 28.62
C ALA A 26 -15.89 -3.94 27.55
N VAL A 27 -14.86 -3.17 27.19
CA VAL A 27 -14.95 -2.13 26.14
C VAL A 27 -15.18 -2.74 24.76
N ASP A 28 -14.52 -3.87 24.46
CA ASP A 28 -14.75 -4.61 23.23
C ASP A 28 -16.19 -5.18 23.20
N PHE A 29 -16.67 -5.68 24.34
CA PHE A 29 -18.02 -6.24 24.46
C PHE A 29 -19.14 -5.21 24.28
N ASP A 30 -18.91 -3.95 24.67
CA ASP A 30 -19.86 -2.86 24.42
C ASP A 30 -20.14 -2.66 22.92
N ALA A 31 -19.10 -2.78 22.10
CA ALA A 31 -19.23 -2.69 20.66
C ALA A 31 -19.98 -3.92 20.08
N LEU A 32 -19.76 -5.13 20.63
CA LEU A 32 -20.52 -6.33 20.24
C LEU A 32 -22.02 -6.18 20.55
N ARG A 33 -22.37 -5.64 21.72
CA ARG A 33 -23.78 -5.34 22.07
C ARG A 33 -24.37 -4.31 21.12
N TRP A 34 -23.61 -3.29 20.76
CA TRP A 34 -24.06 -2.31 19.78
C TRP A 34 -24.32 -2.98 18.42
N ILE A 35 -23.42 -3.84 17.94
CA ILE A 35 -23.57 -4.59 16.69
C ILE A 35 -24.86 -5.41 16.70
N GLU A 36 -25.08 -6.19 17.75
CA GLU A 36 -26.25 -7.05 17.90
C GLU A 36 -27.57 -6.26 17.84
N GLN A 37 -27.60 -5.07 18.46
CA GLN A 37 -28.80 -4.25 18.61
C GLN A 37 -29.07 -3.30 17.44
N ASN A 38 -28.04 -2.88 16.70
CA ASN A 38 -28.12 -1.77 15.74
C ASN A 38 -27.86 -2.17 14.28
N THR A 39 -27.60 -3.46 14.01
CA THR A 39 -27.36 -3.94 12.65
C THR A 39 -28.32 -5.08 12.26
N PRO A 40 -28.70 -5.21 10.97
CA PRO A 40 -29.49 -6.35 10.49
C PRO A 40 -28.81 -7.69 10.77
N THR A 41 -29.58 -8.76 10.97
CA THR A 41 -29.05 -10.09 11.31
C THR A 41 -28.21 -10.69 10.19
N GLU A 42 -28.57 -10.38 8.94
CA GLU A 42 -27.91 -10.80 7.72
C GLU A 42 -26.70 -9.94 7.34
N ALA A 43 -26.40 -8.89 8.11
CA ALA A 43 -25.33 -7.96 7.78
C ALA A 43 -23.96 -8.66 7.80
N VAL A 44 -23.14 -8.36 6.79
CA VAL A 44 -21.78 -8.90 6.63
C VAL A 44 -20.74 -7.91 7.14
N PHE A 45 -19.91 -8.38 8.05
CA PHE A 45 -18.84 -7.62 8.67
C PHE A 45 -17.49 -8.03 8.12
N VAL A 46 -16.57 -7.07 8.04
CA VAL A 46 -15.14 -7.32 7.87
C VAL A 46 -14.43 -6.89 9.13
N SER A 47 -13.57 -7.76 9.66
CA SER A 47 -12.79 -7.45 10.84
C SER A 47 -11.43 -8.11 10.83
N GLN A 48 -10.52 -7.57 11.62
CA GLN A 48 -9.27 -8.23 12.00
C GLN A 48 -9.54 -9.58 12.67
N HIS A 49 -8.57 -10.49 12.64
CA HIS A 49 -8.70 -11.85 13.18
C HIS A 49 -9.38 -11.90 14.55
N GLY A 50 -8.72 -11.44 15.61
CA GLY A 50 -9.17 -11.68 16.99
C GLY A 50 -10.57 -11.15 17.27
N TYR A 51 -10.88 -9.93 16.80
CA TYR A 51 -12.20 -9.34 17.03
C TYR A 51 -13.29 -9.91 16.11
N GLY A 52 -12.92 -10.37 14.90
CA GLY A 52 -13.86 -10.95 13.95
C GLY A 52 -14.51 -12.24 14.47
N TRP A 53 -13.75 -13.07 15.20
CA TRP A 53 -14.29 -14.25 15.88
C TRP A 53 -15.35 -13.89 16.92
N TRP A 54 -15.13 -12.81 17.68
CA TRP A 54 -16.10 -12.35 18.69
C TRP A 54 -17.37 -11.77 18.06
N ILE A 55 -17.26 -11.09 16.92
CA ILE A 55 -18.44 -10.62 16.17
C ILE A 55 -19.28 -11.81 15.69
N SER A 56 -18.66 -12.84 15.12
CA SER A 56 -19.39 -14.05 14.70
C SER A 56 -20.05 -14.78 15.86
N GLY A 57 -19.34 -14.94 16.99
CA GLY A 57 -19.84 -15.68 18.15
C GLY A 57 -20.88 -14.93 18.98
N PHE A 58 -20.52 -13.73 19.46
CA PHE A 58 -21.38 -12.94 20.37
C PHE A 58 -22.24 -11.92 19.63
N GLY A 59 -21.71 -11.27 18.60
CA GLY A 59 -22.48 -10.35 17.77
C GLY A 59 -23.49 -11.08 16.87
N GLN A 60 -23.30 -12.38 16.65
CA GLN A 60 -24.13 -13.23 15.79
C GLN A 60 -24.32 -12.61 14.40
N ARG A 61 -23.21 -12.20 13.78
CA ARG A 61 -23.17 -11.65 12.42
C ARG A 61 -22.18 -12.40 11.55
N VAL A 62 -22.47 -12.50 10.27
CA VAL A 62 -21.53 -13.05 9.29
C VAL A 62 -20.29 -12.16 9.27
N THR A 63 -19.11 -12.75 9.46
CA THR A 63 -17.87 -11.96 9.53
C THR A 63 -16.77 -12.58 8.69
N LEU A 64 -16.17 -11.76 7.82
CA LEU A 64 -14.90 -12.04 7.15
C LEU A 64 -13.78 -11.58 8.09
N SER A 65 -13.07 -12.56 8.65
CA SER A 65 -11.98 -12.32 9.59
C SER A 65 -10.64 -12.36 8.87
N ALA A 66 -9.81 -11.33 9.02
CA ALA A 66 -8.44 -11.25 8.48
C ALA A 66 -7.48 -12.19 9.22
N THR A 67 -7.79 -13.49 9.20
CA THR A 67 -7.05 -14.58 9.81
C THR A 67 -5.78 -14.86 9.03
N ASP A 68 -4.65 -15.07 9.72
CA ASP A 68 -3.44 -15.47 9.03
C ASP A 68 -3.63 -16.88 8.40
N PRO A 69 -3.27 -17.07 7.12
CA PRO A 69 -3.39 -18.35 6.42
C PRO A 69 -2.86 -19.57 7.20
N GLN A 70 -1.83 -19.40 8.03
CA GLN A 70 -1.26 -20.52 8.81
C GLN A 70 -2.24 -21.12 9.84
N PHE A 71 -3.31 -20.39 10.18
CA PHE A 71 -4.34 -20.83 11.11
C PHE A 71 -5.61 -21.32 10.40
N LEU A 72 -5.63 -21.33 9.07
CA LEU A 72 -6.78 -21.76 8.27
C LEU A 72 -6.55 -23.17 7.74
N ILE A 73 -7.58 -24.00 7.86
CA ILE A 73 -7.60 -25.39 7.34
C ILE A 73 -8.63 -25.49 6.20
N VAL A 74 -9.61 -24.59 6.23
CA VAL A 74 -10.67 -24.24 5.28
C VAL A 74 -10.29 -23.68 3.89
N PRO A 75 -10.20 -24.39 2.74
CA PRO A 75 -9.79 -23.74 1.48
C PRO A 75 -10.59 -22.48 1.10
N HIS A 76 -11.91 -22.46 1.37
CA HIS A 76 -12.74 -21.29 1.10
C HIS A 76 -12.53 -20.14 2.11
N GLU A 77 -12.02 -20.42 3.31
CA GLU A 77 -11.74 -19.41 4.34
C GLU A 77 -10.53 -18.55 3.96
N PHE A 78 -9.59 -19.09 3.16
CA PHE A 78 -8.42 -18.33 2.71
C PHE A 78 -8.81 -17.10 1.89
N GLN A 79 -9.78 -17.22 0.99
CA GLN A 79 -10.20 -16.09 0.17
C GLN A 79 -10.94 -15.03 1.00
N ALA A 80 -11.80 -15.46 1.93
CA ALA A 80 -12.48 -14.57 2.87
C ALA A 80 -11.47 -13.81 3.74
N ALA A 81 -10.47 -14.52 4.28
CA ALA A 81 -9.43 -13.93 5.13
C ALA A 81 -8.49 -13.01 4.36
N LYS A 82 -8.06 -13.40 3.14
CA LYS A 82 -7.28 -12.54 2.25
C LYS A 82 -8.05 -11.26 1.92
N THR A 83 -9.34 -11.37 1.61
CA THR A 83 -10.19 -10.21 1.31
C THR A 83 -10.35 -9.30 2.52
N ALA A 84 -10.65 -9.85 3.70
CA ALA A 84 -10.75 -9.07 4.93
C ALA A 84 -9.45 -8.31 5.24
N LYS A 85 -8.30 -8.99 5.11
CA LYS A 85 -6.99 -8.37 5.30
C LYS A 85 -6.77 -7.24 4.30
N ASN A 86 -7.02 -7.48 3.02
CA ASN A 86 -6.84 -6.49 1.97
C ASN A 86 -7.74 -5.27 2.20
N LEU A 87 -9.02 -5.46 2.55
CA LEU A 87 -9.95 -4.37 2.87
C LEU A 87 -9.48 -3.51 4.05
N LEU A 88 -8.85 -4.10 5.06
CA LEU A 88 -8.30 -3.36 6.19
C LEU A 88 -6.99 -2.65 5.85
N GLU A 89 -6.16 -3.26 4.99
CA GLU A 89 -4.77 -2.82 4.77
C GLU A 89 -4.58 -1.90 3.57
N SER A 90 -5.30 -2.12 2.46
CA SER A 90 -5.03 -1.46 1.16
C SER A 90 -6.32 -1.06 0.42
N SER A 91 -6.23 -0.12 -0.52
CA SER A 91 -7.33 0.22 -1.44
C SER A 91 -7.18 -0.51 -2.77
N PHE A 92 -5.95 -0.61 -3.27
CA PHE A 92 -5.63 -1.34 -4.49
C PHE A 92 -4.47 -2.31 -4.24
N ILE A 93 -4.51 -3.46 -4.91
CA ILE A 93 -3.38 -4.39 -4.99
C ILE A 93 -3.19 -4.78 -6.44
N LEU A 94 -2.00 -4.55 -6.97
CA LEU A 94 -1.62 -4.90 -8.34
C LEU A 94 -0.53 -5.96 -8.27
N GLU A 95 -0.73 -7.10 -8.94
CA GLU A 95 0.21 -8.23 -8.92
C GLU A 95 0.47 -8.71 -10.35
N ASN A 96 1.70 -9.15 -10.62
CA ASN A 96 2.06 -9.76 -11.92
C ASN A 96 2.81 -11.10 -11.81
N GLY A 97 2.78 -11.72 -10.62
CA GLY A 97 3.51 -12.95 -10.30
C GLY A 97 5.00 -12.77 -10.02
N LEU A 98 5.54 -11.55 -10.13
CA LEU A 98 6.94 -11.23 -9.79
C LEU A 98 7.02 -10.18 -8.67
N ILE A 99 6.11 -9.21 -8.70
CA ILE A 99 5.98 -8.14 -7.72
C ILE A 99 4.51 -7.95 -7.36
N GLU A 100 4.31 -7.47 -6.13
CA GLU A 100 3.02 -7.02 -5.63
C GLU A 100 3.16 -5.55 -5.22
N VAL A 101 2.18 -4.74 -5.61
CA VAL A 101 2.12 -3.33 -5.25
C VAL A 101 0.82 -3.07 -4.52
N ARG A 102 0.95 -2.55 -3.31
CA ARG A 102 -0.19 -2.09 -2.50
C ARG A 102 -0.27 -0.58 -2.54
N ASP A 103 -1.49 -0.07 -2.65
CA ASP A 103 -1.75 1.37 -2.66
C ASP A 103 -2.97 1.68 -1.79
N ASP A 104 -2.88 2.68 -0.91
CA ASP A 104 -4.00 3.08 -0.06
C ASP A 104 -4.95 4.07 -0.77
N GLY A 105 -4.74 4.38 -2.05
CA GLY A 105 -5.56 5.29 -2.85
C GLY A 105 -5.32 6.75 -2.49
N GLY A 106 -6.30 7.62 -2.76
CA GLY A 106 -6.16 9.06 -2.53
C GLY A 106 -6.65 9.58 -1.17
N TYR A 107 -7.35 8.76 -0.39
CA TYR A 107 -8.00 9.18 0.85
C TYR A 107 -7.10 9.16 2.10
N VAL A 108 -5.99 8.42 2.06
CA VAL A 108 -5.00 8.37 3.14
C VAL A 108 -3.60 8.43 2.55
N GLY A 109 -2.70 9.18 3.17
CA GLY A 109 -1.38 9.44 2.61
C GLY A 109 -0.30 8.40 2.93
N ARG A 110 -0.68 7.17 3.29
CA ARG A 110 0.24 6.10 3.73
C ARG A 110 0.39 5.08 2.60
N TYR A 111 1.60 4.56 2.35
CA TYR A 111 1.84 3.44 1.41
C TYR A 111 1.30 3.66 -0.01
N ASN A 112 1.74 4.74 -0.66
CA ASN A 112 1.22 5.19 -1.96
C ASN A 112 2.34 5.38 -3.00
N PRO A 113 2.96 4.31 -3.52
CA PRO A 113 2.72 2.88 -3.23
C PRO A 113 3.65 2.26 -2.18
N MET A 114 3.34 1.02 -1.77
CA MET A 114 4.27 0.07 -1.15
C MET A 114 4.57 -1.10 -2.11
N LEU A 115 5.86 -1.32 -2.38
CA LEU A 115 6.34 -2.40 -3.23
C LEU A 115 6.74 -3.61 -2.38
N MET A 116 6.23 -4.76 -2.80
CA MET A 116 6.38 -6.05 -2.13
C MET A 116 6.99 -7.06 -3.10
N ILE A 117 7.83 -7.96 -2.58
CA ILE A 117 8.50 -9.01 -3.38
C ILE A 117 8.33 -10.35 -2.67
N GLU A 118 8.03 -11.40 -3.42
CA GLU A 118 7.96 -12.76 -2.90
C GLU A 118 9.34 -13.27 -2.47
N ALA A 119 9.38 -13.89 -1.29
CA ALA A 119 10.55 -14.61 -0.78
C ALA A 119 10.22 -16.10 -0.69
N ASP A 120 11.15 -16.96 -1.10
CA ASP A 120 10.91 -18.42 -1.24
C ASP A 120 10.47 -19.10 0.06
N TRP A 121 10.83 -18.53 1.21
CA TRP A 121 10.55 -19.09 2.53
C TRP A 121 9.29 -18.49 3.18
N SER A 122 8.64 -17.49 2.56
CA SER A 122 7.50 -16.78 3.14
C SER A 122 6.24 -17.00 2.32
N ILE A 123 5.12 -17.25 3.00
CA ILE A 123 3.79 -17.29 2.37
C ILE A 123 3.36 -15.88 1.93
N ASN A 124 3.86 -14.84 2.60
CA ASN A 124 3.55 -13.45 2.32
C ASN A 124 4.72 -12.76 1.62
N SER A 125 4.42 -11.94 0.62
CA SER A 125 5.35 -10.97 0.04
C SER A 125 5.97 -10.08 1.12
N ILE A 126 7.23 -9.68 0.92
CA ILE A 126 7.99 -8.85 1.86
C ILE A 126 8.02 -7.41 1.35
N PRO A 127 7.66 -6.41 2.20
CA PRO A 127 7.81 -5.00 1.84
C PRO A 127 9.28 -4.63 1.71
N ILE A 128 9.65 -4.04 0.58
CA ILE A 128 11.03 -3.63 0.30
C ILE A 128 11.18 -2.12 0.31
N LEU A 129 10.23 -1.40 -0.28
CA LEU A 129 10.19 0.05 -0.24
C LEU A 129 8.75 0.57 -0.28
N TYR A 130 8.55 1.77 0.20
CA TYR A 130 7.28 2.46 0.07
C TYR A 130 7.44 3.98 0.03
N PHE A 131 6.40 4.63 -0.47
CA PHE A 131 6.23 6.07 -0.51
C PHE A 131 5.04 6.45 0.37
N ASN A 132 5.03 7.68 0.88
CA ASN A 132 3.86 8.26 1.53
C ASN A 132 3.51 9.58 0.83
N GLU A 133 2.23 9.79 0.52
CA GLU A 133 1.79 11.08 -0.03
C GLU A 133 1.91 12.23 0.98
N SER A 134 1.96 11.94 2.28
CA SER A 134 2.29 12.97 3.29
C SER A 134 3.76 13.40 3.25
N GLU A 135 4.59 12.73 2.45
CA GLU A 135 6.02 13.02 2.29
C GLU A 135 6.41 13.26 0.82
N ILE A 136 5.40 13.44 -0.03
CA ILE A 136 5.53 14.04 -1.36
C ILE A 136 5.12 15.51 -1.20
N THR A 137 6.09 16.40 -1.11
CA THR A 137 5.90 17.81 -0.82
C THR A 137 6.21 18.64 -2.05
N VAL A 138 5.25 19.47 -2.47
CA VAL A 138 5.37 20.40 -3.59
C VAL A 138 5.71 21.79 -3.06
N PHE A 139 6.81 22.36 -3.55
CA PHE A 139 7.20 23.73 -3.29
C PHE A 139 6.87 24.55 -4.53
N TYR A 140 6.05 25.58 -4.35
CA TYR A 140 5.57 26.40 -5.45
C TYR A 140 5.51 27.87 -5.02
N ARG A 141 5.54 28.78 -5.98
CA ARG A 141 5.31 30.20 -5.75
C ARG A 141 3.92 30.61 -6.21
N HIS A 142 3.37 31.57 -5.50
CA HIS A 142 2.22 32.34 -5.93
C HIS A 142 2.61 33.82 -5.91
N GLY A 143 2.96 34.36 -7.07
CA GLY A 143 3.72 35.62 -7.17
C GLY A 143 5.06 35.50 -6.44
N ASP A 144 5.33 36.39 -5.50
CA ASP A 144 6.61 36.41 -4.76
C ASP A 144 6.63 35.47 -3.54
N ARG A 145 5.48 34.90 -3.15
CA ARG A 145 5.36 34.06 -1.95
C ARG A 145 5.68 32.61 -2.26
N LEU A 146 6.61 32.03 -1.51
CA LEU A 146 6.86 30.59 -1.51
C LEU A 146 5.82 29.90 -0.62
N GLU A 147 5.14 28.90 -1.18
CA GLU A 147 4.17 28.06 -0.50
C GLU A 147 4.59 26.59 -0.61
N ILE A 148 4.06 25.79 0.32
CA ILE A 148 4.40 24.37 0.47
C ILE A 148 3.10 23.63 0.70
N VAL A 149 2.92 22.51 -0.01
CA VAL A 149 1.78 21.62 0.21
C VAL A 149 2.23 20.17 0.08
N ASP A 150 1.81 19.33 1.02
CA ASP A 150 1.98 17.88 0.89
C ASP A 150 0.87 17.32 0.01
N ALA A 151 1.18 16.33 -0.84
CA ALA A 151 0.20 15.72 -1.74
C ALA A 151 -1.03 15.17 -0.99
N SER A 152 -0.85 14.70 0.25
CA SER A 152 -1.94 14.25 1.12
C SER A 152 -2.93 15.37 1.53
N GLN A 153 -2.54 16.63 1.46
CA GLN A 153 -3.38 17.80 1.79
C GLN A 153 -4.17 18.31 0.58
N ILE A 154 -3.81 17.88 -0.64
CA ILE A 154 -4.56 18.20 -1.84
C ILE A 154 -5.79 17.28 -1.90
N PRO A 155 -7.02 17.82 -2.01
CA PRO A 155 -8.22 17.01 -2.10
C PRO A 155 -8.18 16.03 -3.27
N LEU A 156 -8.66 14.81 -3.03
CA LEU A 156 -8.88 13.84 -4.09
C LEU A 156 -9.97 14.36 -5.03
N LYS A 157 -9.69 14.31 -6.33
CA LYS A 157 -10.64 14.60 -7.41
C LYS A 157 -11.19 13.31 -8.01
N GLU A 158 -10.31 12.37 -8.37
CA GLU A 158 -10.70 11.12 -9.04
C GLU A 158 -9.65 10.02 -8.85
N GLU A 159 -10.12 8.78 -8.87
CA GLU A 159 -9.30 7.56 -8.89
C GLU A 159 -9.67 6.77 -10.14
N ILE A 160 -8.71 6.62 -11.05
CA ILE A 160 -8.90 5.98 -12.35
C ILE A 160 -8.14 4.66 -12.34
N VAL A 161 -8.80 3.60 -12.80
CA VAL A 161 -8.23 2.27 -12.88
C VAL A 161 -8.31 1.80 -14.33
N GLU A 162 -7.18 1.40 -14.89
CA GLU A 162 -7.10 0.92 -16.26
C GLU A 162 -6.50 -0.48 -16.27
N LYS A 163 -7.18 -1.41 -16.96
CA LYS A 163 -6.73 -2.80 -17.11
C LYS A 163 -6.72 -3.21 -18.56
N SER A 164 -5.60 -3.78 -18.99
CA SER A 164 -5.42 -4.42 -20.30
C SER A 164 -4.90 -5.85 -20.10
N GLU A 165 -4.66 -6.57 -21.21
CA GLU A 165 -4.08 -7.91 -21.16
C GLU A 165 -2.65 -7.93 -20.57
N ASN A 166 -1.90 -6.85 -20.78
CA ASN A 166 -0.48 -6.77 -20.45
C ASN A 166 -0.15 -5.74 -19.36
N THR A 167 -1.10 -4.88 -19.00
CA THR A 167 -0.88 -3.80 -18.04
C THR A 167 -2.07 -3.60 -17.12
N VAL A 168 -1.77 -3.18 -15.89
CA VAL A 168 -2.74 -2.64 -14.95
C VAL A 168 -2.16 -1.34 -14.43
N SER A 169 -2.97 -0.29 -14.37
CA SER A 169 -2.58 0.97 -13.78
C SER A 169 -3.64 1.55 -12.87
N ILE A 170 -3.19 2.30 -11.88
CA ILE A 170 -4.01 3.16 -11.05
C ILE A 170 -3.49 4.58 -11.17
N SER A 171 -4.39 5.54 -11.37
CA SER A 171 -4.10 6.97 -11.39
C SER A 171 -4.93 7.66 -10.32
N ILE A 172 -4.25 8.38 -9.43
CA ILE A 172 -4.86 9.16 -8.35
C ILE A 172 -4.66 10.63 -8.69
N VAL A 173 -5.76 11.32 -9.00
CA VAL A 173 -5.74 12.74 -9.36
C VAL A 173 -6.27 13.55 -8.19
N LYS A 174 -5.48 14.53 -7.79
CA LYS A 174 -5.77 15.46 -6.70
C LYS A 174 -5.72 16.87 -7.23
N GLU A 175 -6.65 17.71 -6.79
CA GLU A 175 -6.77 19.07 -7.29
C GLU A 175 -7.14 20.03 -6.17
N ASN A 176 -6.52 21.20 -6.19
CA ASN A 176 -6.95 22.36 -5.42
C ASN A 176 -6.99 23.61 -6.32
N GLY A 177 -7.25 24.78 -5.74
CA GLY A 177 -7.34 26.04 -6.51
C GLY A 177 -6.03 26.54 -7.13
N TYR A 178 -4.92 25.81 -7.02
CA TYR A 178 -3.59 26.19 -7.51
C TYR A 178 -2.89 25.10 -8.30
N LEU A 179 -3.06 23.82 -7.93
CA LEU A 179 -2.31 22.70 -8.47
C LEU A 179 -3.23 21.52 -8.77
N THR A 180 -2.90 20.82 -9.85
CA THR A 180 -3.37 19.46 -10.12
C THR A 180 -2.18 18.51 -10.03
N LEU A 181 -2.33 17.45 -9.23
CA LEU A 181 -1.33 16.40 -9.05
C LEU A 181 -1.93 15.08 -9.51
N ASN A 182 -1.30 14.43 -10.48
CA ASN A 182 -1.65 13.08 -10.93
C ASN A 182 -0.51 12.12 -10.58
N ARG A 183 -0.82 11.15 -9.73
CA ARG A 183 0.08 10.05 -9.37
C ARG A 183 -0.37 8.79 -10.07
N ARG A 184 0.49 8.19 -10.90
CA ARG A 184 0.19 6.97 -11.65
C ARG A 184 1.17 5.86 -11.32
N ILE A 185 0.63 4.67 -11.04
CA ILE A 185 1.39 3.42 -10.92
C ILE A 185 0.96 2.51 -12.04
N GLU A 186 1.93 1.93 -12.74
CA GLU A 186 1.69 0.98 -13.82
C GLU A 186 2.50 -0.30 -13.61
N VAL A 187 1.80 -1.43 -13.57
CA VAL A 187 2.36 -2.77 -13.50
C VAL A 187 2.24 -3.41 -14.88
N PHE A 188 3.30 -4.08 -15.31
CA PHE A 188 3.36 -4.77 -16.59
C PHE A 188 3.50 -6.27 -16.36
N LYS A 189 2.82 -7.06 -17.18
CA LYS A 189 2.90 -8.53 -17.14
C LYS A 189 4.35 -8.98 -17.38
N GLY A 190 4.87 -9.82 -16.48
CA GLY A 190 6.22 -10.39 -16.60
C GLY A 190 7.37 -9.40 -16.34
N MET A 191 7.14 -8.21 -15.77
CA MET A 191 8.22 -7.27 -15.46
C MET A 191 8.50 -7.19 -13.95
N LYS A 192 9.77 -7.07 -13.56
CA LYS A 192 10.19 -6.92 -12.15
C LYS A 192 10.07 -5.51 -11.60
N PHE A 193 9.65 -4.56 -12.44
CA PHE A 193 9.60 -3.14 -12.14
C PHE A 193 8.23 -2.57 -12.52
N ILE A 194 7.69 -1.75 -11.63
CA ILE A 194 6.60 -0.83 -11.95
C ILE A 194 7.14 0.46 -12.53
N LEU A 195 6.26 1.18 -13.22
CA LEU A 195 6.45 2.59 -13.49
C LEU A 195 5.68 3.42 -12.48
N PHE A 196 6.39 4.29 -11.76
CA PHE A 196 5.80 5.28 -10.86
C PHE A 196 5.99 6.68 -11.44
N THR A 197 4.89 7.38 -11.67
CA THR A 197 4.87 8.71 -12.28
C THR A 197 4.13 9.69 -11.39
N ILE A 198 4.67 10.89 -11.24
CA ILE A 198 4.00 12.03 -10.62
C ILE A 198 4.04 13.18 -11.63
N SER A 199 2.88 13.68 -12.01
CA SER A 199 2.71 14.85 -12.85
C SER A 199 2.03 15.95 -12.05
N ILE A 200 2.62 17.14 -12.03
CA ILE A 200 2.08 18.30 -11.31
C ILE A 200 1.92 19.43 -12.33
N GLU A 201 0.75 20.04 -12.32
CA GLU A 201 0.41 21.14 -13.22
C GLU A 201 -0.18 22.30 -12.43
N SER A 202 0.30 23.50 -12.73
CA SER A 202 -0.26 24.74 -12.21
C SER A 202 -1.61 25.05 -12.86
N GLN A 203 -2.61 25.36 -12.04
CA GLN A 203 -3.94 25.79 -12.49
C GLN A 203 -4.03 27.28 -12.78
N LYS A 204 -2.97 28.05 -12.49
CA LYS A 204 -2.93 29.51 -12.65
C LYS A 204 -1.58 29.97 -13.19
N GLU A 205 -1.59 30.91 -14.12
CA GLU A 205 -0.35 31.53 -14.64
C GLU A 205 0.50 32.19 -13.53
N SER A 206 -0.13 32.68 -12.46
CA SER A 206 0.56 33.28 -11.31
C SER A 206 1.21 32.26 -10.37
N VAL A 207 1.06 30.97 -10.65
CA VAL A 207 1.63 29.88 -9.84
C VAL A 207 2.71 29.16 -10.62
N SER A 208 3.90 29.06 -10.01
CA SER A 208 5.05 28.35 -10.57
C SER A 208 5.60 27.30 -9.61
N ILE A 209 5.86 26.10 -10.09
CA ILE A 209 6.46 24.99 -9.36
C ILE A 209 7.97 25.23 -9.28
N GLU A 210 8.55 25.13 -8.09
CA GLU A 210 9.99 25.30 -7.85
C GLU A 210 10.68 23.94 -7.80
N TYR A 211 10.21 23.08 -6.90
CA TYR A 211 10.74 21.72 -6.76
C TYR A 211 9.75 20.82 -6.02
N VAL A 212 9.98 19.52 -6.14
CA VAL A 212 9.25 18.47 -5.43
C VAL A 212 10.24 17.69 -4.58
N ARG A 213 9.90 17.52 -3.31
CA ARG A 213 10.61 16.65 -2.38
C ARG A 213 9.82 15.37 -2.19
N ILE A 214 10.47 14.22 -2.29
CA ILE A 214 9.89 12.90 -2.05
C ILE A 214 10.75 12.18 -1.02
N ILE A 215 10.14 11.64 0.04
CA ILE A 215 10.79 10.70 0.94
C ILE A 215 10.42 9.28 0.54
N VAL A 216 11.44 8.44 0.36
CA VAL A 216 11.30 7.01 0.12
C VAL A 216 11.76 6.27 1.36
N HIS A 217 10.95 5.31 1.80
CA HIS A 217 11.27 4.44 2.91
C HIS A 217 11.70 3.06 2.40
N GLY A 218 12.88 2.59 2.80
CA GLY A 218 13.38 1.28 2.41
C GLY A 218 13.59 0.36 3.61
N LYS A 219 13.26 -0.93 3.47
CA LYS A 219 13.56 -1.96 4.47
C LYS A 219 14.86 -2.69 4.12
N GLY A 220 15.99 -2.07 4.43
CA GLY A 220 17.31 -2.64 4.16
C GLY A 220 18.43 -1.62 4.21
N LYS A 221 19.57 -1.96 3.62
CA LYS A 221 20.72 -1.08 3.45
C LYS A 221 20.65 -0.31 2.14
N LEU A 222 20.81 1.01 2.18
CA LEU A 222 20.85 1.85 0.97
C LEU A 222 22.19 1.75 0.25
N ILE A 223 22.13 1.62 -1.07
CA ILE A 223 23.28 1.61 -1.98
C ILE A 223 23.02 2.63 -3.07
N LEU A 224 23.66 3.79 -2.96
CA LEU A 224 23.59 4.84 -3.99
C LEU A 224 24.49 4.50 -5.17
N ASN A 225 23.98 4.65 -6.38
CA ASN A 225 24.69 4.55 -7.65
C ASN A 225 24.27 5.71 -8.57
N ASP A 226 25.01 5.92 -9.65
CA ASP A 226 24.64 6.93 -10.64
C ASP A 226 23.32 6.53 -11.33
N GLY A 227 22.31 7.39 -11.20
CA GLY A 227 20.99 7.22 -11.84
C GLY A 227 20.08 6.16 -11.21
N ASN A 228 20.49 5.48 -10.14
CA ASN A 228 19.65 4.49 -9.44
C ASN A 228 20.04 4.33 -7.96
N VAL A 229 19.11 3.82 -7.16
CA VAL A 229 19.34 3.49 -5.75
C VAL A 229 18.89 2.07 -5.46
N GLY A 230 19.76 1.28 -4.83
CA GLY A 230 19.45 -0.06 -4.33
C GLY A 230 19.08 -0.06 -2.84
N ILE A 231 18.21 -0.99 -2.46
CA ILE A 231 17.77 -1.25 -1.08
C ILE A 231 17.99 -2.74 -0.81
N LEU A 232 19.08 -3.09 -0.14
CA LEU A 232 19.44 -4.48 0.13
C LEU A 232 18.85 -4.96 1.45
N ASN A 233 17.92 -5.90 1.39
CA ASN A 233 17.45 -6.65 2.55
C ASN A 233 18.30 -7.93 2.68
N GLU A 234 19.38 -7.85 3.45
CA GLU A 234 20.35 -8.94 3.59
C GLU A 234 19.73 -10.21 4.18
N TRP A 235 18.80 -10.05 5.13
CA TRP A 235 18.13 -11.17 5.77
C TRP A 235 17.20 -11.93 4.82
N ALA A 236 16.44 -11.20 3.99
CA ALA A 236 15.54 -11.81 3.04
C ALA A 236 16.23 -12.30 1.75
N GLY A 237 17.49 -11.91 1.52
CA GLY A 237 18.17 -12.15 0.24
C GLY A 237 17.51 -11.40 -0.92
N LEU A 238 16.94 -10.23 -0.65
CA LEU A 238 16.19 -9.43 -1.62
C LEU A 238 16.84 -8.06 -1.83
N CYS A 239 16.76 -7.55 -3.05
CA CYS A 239 17.22 -6.20 -3.38
C CYS A 239 16.09 -5.44 -4.09
N GLY A 240 15.66 -4.33 -3.49
CA GLY A 240 14.84 -3.32 -4.15
C GLY A 240 15.70 -2.35 -4.94
N GLN A 241 15.10 -1.75 -5.96
CA GLN A 241 15.79 -0.75 -6.76
C GLN A 241 14.83 0.34 -7.24
N LEU A 242 15.29 1.59 -7.17
CA LEU A 242 14.72 2.74 -7.85
C LEU A 242 15.63 3.15 -9.00
N ILE A 243 15.08 3.28 -10.21
CA ILE A 243 15.78 3.74 -11.40
C ILE A 243 15.13 5.06 -11.84
N PHE A 244 15.91 6.13 -11.92
CA PHE A 244 15.40 7.43 -12.32
C PHE A 244 15.37 7.51 -13.85
N SER A 245 14.17 7.40 -14.43
CA SER A 245 13.97 7.31 -15.89
C SER A 245 13.66 8.65 -16.55
N TYR A 246 13.17 9.63 -15.77
CA TYR A 246 13.00 11.01 -16.22
C TYR A 246 13.15 11.98 -15.05
N GLY A 247 14.03 12.98 -15.22
CA GLY A 247 14.48 13.85 -14.13
C GLY A 247 15.43 13.12 -13.19
N TYR A 248 16.61 13.69 -12.95
CA TYR A 248 17.55 13.14 -11.95
C TYR A 248 17.39 13.93 -10.66
N PRO A 249 16.99 13.29 -9.55
CA PRO A 249 16.90 13.99 -8.28
C PRO A 249 18.28 14.20 -7.67
N ASN A 250 18.41 15.26 -6.89
CA ASN A 250 19.41 15.28 -5.85
C ASN A 250 18.99 14.30 -4.76
N THR A 251 19.88 13.37 -4.38
CA THR A 251 19.57 12.33 -3.40
C THR A 251 20.32 12.55 -2.10
N ARG A 252 19.66 12.32 -0.98
CA ARG A 252 20.25 12.41 0.36
C ARG A 252 19.69 11.34 1.27
N ILE A 253 20.57 10.64 2.01
CA ILE A 253 20.14 9.71 3.06
C ILE A 253 19.81 10.52 4.32
N LEU A 254 18.55 10.43 4.78
CA LEU A 254 18.09 11.09 6.00
C LEU A 254 18.27 10.20 7.23
N SER A 255 18.04 8.90 7.07
CA SER A 255 18.25 7.89 8.11
C SER A 255 18.78 6.60 7.50
N SER A 256 19.76 6.00 8.16
CA SER A 256 20.29 4.67 7.83
C SER A 256 19.68 3.57 8.70
N GLU A 257 18.93 3.90 9.75
CA GLU A 257 18.20 2.94 10.57
C GLU A 257 16.99 2.42 9.80
N SER A 258 16.63 1.14 9.96
CA SER A 258 15.50 0.55 9.25
C SER A 258 14.16 0.94 9.91
N PRO A 259 13.15 1.45 9.16
CA PRO A 259 13.19 1.71 7.71
C PRO A 259 14.08 2.91 7.36
N ASN A 260 15.00 2.70 6.43
CA ASN A 260 15.89 3.75 5.95
C ASN A 260 15.07 4.82 5.23
N CYS A 261 15.55 6.06 5.26
CA CYS A 261 14.86 7.19 4.64
C CYS A 261 15.78 7.85 3.61
N LEU A 262 15.34 7.85 2.35
CA LEU A 262 15.99 8.50 1.23
C LEU A 262 15.17 9.71 0.80
N GLU A 263 15.78 10.89 0.81
CA GLU A 263 15.22 12.11 0.25
C GLU A 263 15.61 12.23 -1.22
N LEU A 264 14.61 12.49 -2.06
CA LEU A 264 14.74 12.83 -3.48
C LEU A 264 14.24 14.26 -3.68
N ILE A 265 15.07 15.13 -4.24
CA ILE A 265 14.70 16.51 -4.57
C ILE A 265 14.79 16.68 -6.09
N TYR A 266 13.64 16.87 -6.72
CA TYR A 266 13.54 17.17 -8.14
C TYR A 266 13.28 18.67 -8.32
N SER A 267 14.14 19.36 -9.06
CA SER A 267 13.90 20.75 -9.45
C SER A 267 13.01 20.82 -10.69
N ALA A 268 12.11 21.79 -10.74
CA ALA A 268 11.25 22.01 -11.89
C ALA A 268 12.08 22.52 -13.07
N ALA A 269 11.96 21.86 -14.23
CA ALA A 269 12.54 22.33 -15.48
C ALA A 269 11.60 23.30 -16.22
N ASP A 270 10.29 23.13 -16.03
CA ASP A 270 9.21 24.00 -16.49
C ASP A 270 8.47 24.52 -15.26
N LEU A 271 8.24 25.83 -15.22
CA LEU A 271 7.62 26.51 -14.09
C LEU A 271 6.15 26.14 -13.91
N HIS A 272 5.43 25.70 -14.93
CA HIS A 272 3.99 25.41 -14.82
C HIS A 272 3.66 23.92 -14.85
N LYS A 273 4.61 23.08 -15.26
CA LYS A 273 4.43 21.64 -15.29
C LYS A 273 5.68 20.90 -14.86
N MET A 274 5.50 19.86 -14.06
CA MET A 274 6.58 19.00 -13.63
C MET A 274 6.17 17.54 -13.74
N ASP A 275 6.95 16.77 -14.49
CA ASP A 275 6.80 15.33 -14.62
C ASP A 275 8.00 14.62 -13.97
N ILE A 276 7.72 13.70 -13.06
CA ILE A 276 8.70 12.84 -12.39
C ILE A 276 8.39 11.40 -12.79
N ARG A 277 9.39 10.65 -13.23
CA ARG A 277 9.22 9.23 -13.58
C ARG A 277 10.36 8.40 -13.02
N MET A 278 9.99 7.32 -12.34
CA MET A 278 10.94 6.33 -11.84
C MET A 278 10.40 4.93 -12.05
N ALA A 279 11.30 4.00 -12.36
CA ALA A 279 10.98 2.59 -12.28
C ALA A 279 11.32 2.09 -10.87
N ALA A 280 10.40 1.37 -10.23
CA ALA A 280 10.60 0.82 -8.90
C ALA A 280 10.35 -0.69 -8.95
N GLY A 281 11.28 -1.48 -8.43
CA GLY A 281 11.18 -2.93 -8.55
C GLY A 281 12.09 -3.63 -7.57
N GLY A 282 12.22 -4.94 -7.75
CA GLY A 282 13.28 -5.66 -7.08
C GLY A 282 13.37 -7.12 -7.49
N PHE A 283 14.34 -7.78 -6.88
CA PHE A 283 14.82 -9.08 -7.31
C PHE A 283 15.58 -9.78 -6.19
N LYS A 284 15.72 -11.09 -6.33
CA LYS A 284 16.52 -11.92 -5.42
C LYS A 284 18.01 -11.68 -5.66
N THR A 285 18.81 -11.82 -4.60
CA THR A 285 20.26 -11.77 -4.68
C THR A 285 20.87 -12.95 -3.94
N GLU A 286 21.81 -13.63 -4.59
CA GLU A 286 22.52 -14.78 -4.02
C GLU A 286 23.66 -14.36 -3.08
N ASN A 287 24.08 -13.10 -3.17
CA ASN A 287 25.20 -12.56 -2.42
C ASN A 287 24.86 -11.13 -1.96
N THR A 288 25.19 -10.83 -0.71
CA THR A 288 24.93 -9.54 -0.05
C THR A 288 26.14 -8.60 -0.06
N ASP A 289 27.28 -9.05 -0.63
CA ASP A 289 28.44 -8.21 -0.83
C ASP A 289 28.09 -6.97 -1.68
N VAL A 290 28.48 -5.80 -1.20
CA VAL A 290 28.11 -4.51 -1.81
C VAL A 290 28.63 -4.39 -3.23
N THR A 291 29.80 -4.93 -3.55
CA THR A 291 30.37 -4.88 -4.90
C THR A 291 29.59 -5.75 -5.86
N TYR A 292 29.22 -6.95 -5.42
CA TYR A 292 28.33 -7.83 -6.17
C TYR A 292 26.98 -7.18 -6.43
N VAL A 293 26.34 -6.62 -5.40
CA VAL A 293 25.02 -5.99 -5.48
C VAL A 293 25.05 -4.75 -6.39
N ARG A 294 26.10 -3.92 -6.33
CA ARG A 294 26.25 -2.78 -7.26
C ARG A 294 26.29 -3.19 -8.73
N ARG A 295 27.02 -4.27 -9.05
CA ARG A 295 27.06 -4.83 -10.41
C ARG A 295 25.67 -5.33 -10.82
N LEU A 296 24.97 -6.00 -9.91
CA LEU A 296 23.62 -6.50 -10.17
C LEU A 296 22.63 -5.36 -10.42
N LEU A 297 22.64 -4.30 -9.59
CA LEU A 297 21.84 -3.08 -9.79
C LEU A 297 22.11 -2.44 -11.17
N SER A 298 23.37 -2.40 -11.60
CA SER A 298 23.75 -1.84 -12.90
C SER A 298 23.20 -2.66 -14.07
N ASN A 299 23.20 -3.99 -13.93
CA ASN A 299 22.60 -4.90 -14.91
C ASN A 299 21.07 -4.72 -14.95
N MET A 300 20.43 -4.71 -13.79
CA MET A 300 18.97 -4.54 -13.71
C MET A 300 18.51 -3.17 -14.22
N THR A 301 19.33 -2.12 -14.06
CA THR A 301 19.07 -0.80 -14.67
C THR A 301 18.99 -0.86 -16.20
N ARG A 302 19.68 -1.81 -16.85
CA ARG A 302 19.61 -1.99 -18.31
C ARG A 302 18.48 -2.91 -18.74
N LEU A 303 18.08 -3.81 -17.84
CA LEU A 303 17.12 -4.89 -18.10
C LEU A 303 15.74 -4.62 -17.47
N TRP A 304 15.50 -3.44 -16.92
CA TRP A 304 14.27 -3.19 -16.15
C TRP A 304 13.00 -3.30 -17.01
N THR A 305 13.10 -3.08 -18.32
CA THR A 305 12.02 -3.28 -19.30
C THR A 305 11.98 -4.69 -19.88
N THR A 306 12.86 -5.59 -19.45
CA THR A 306 12.90 -6.97 -19.92
C THR A 306 11.71 -7.73 -19.35
N ILE A 307 11.06 -8.49 -20.22
CA ILE A 307 9.90 -9.31 -19.90
C ILE A 307 10.37 -10.73 -19.58
N GLU A 308 10.07 -11.19 -18.37
CA GLU A 308 10.21 -12.57 -17.91
C GLU A 308 8.83 -13.24 -17.94
N LEU A 309 8.43 -13.70 -19.13
CA LEU A 309 7.22 -14.50 -19.28
C LEU A 309 7.52 -15.96 -18.96
N ASP A 310 6.99 -16.45 -17.85
CA ASP A 310 6.63 -17.86 -17.74
C ASP A 310 5.20 -18.05 -18.28
N SER A 311 4.91 -19.26 -18.76
CA SER A 311 3.62 -19.76 -19.22
C SER A 311 2.44 -19.50 -18.26
N ASN A 312 2.71 -19.26 -16.97
CA ASN A 312 1.72 -18.93 -15.93
C ASN A 312 1.69 -17.46 -15.51
N SER A 313 2.41 -16.57 -16.19
CA SER A 313 2.45 -15.14 -15.84
C SER A 313 1.04 -14.55 -15.97
N SER A 314 0.43 -14.16 -14.86
CA SER A 314 -0.86 -13.47 -14.82
C SER A 314 -0.65 -12.04 -14.35
N ILE A 315 -1.52 -11.13 -14.78
CA ILE A 315 -1.58 -9.78 -14.22
C ILE A 315 -2.96 -9.61 -13.58
N SER A 316 -2.96 -9.21 -12.32
CA SER A 316 -4.17 -9.10 -11.52
C SER A 316 -4.26 -7.71 -10.89
N LEU A 317 -5.50 -7.35 -10.60
CA LEU A 317 -5.87 -6.13 -9.90
C LEU A 317 -6.94 -6.53 -8.90
N TRP A 318 -6.73 -6.14 -7.66
CA TRP A 318 -7.74 -6.15 -6.62
C TRP A 318 -8.11 -4.70 -6.29
N ASP A 319 -9.40 -4.39 -6.37
CA ASP A 319 -10.00 -3.10 -6.04
C ASP A 319 -10.95 -3.30 -4.84
N TYR A 320 -10.76 -2.51 -3.79
CA TYR A 320 -11.57 -2.61 -2.57
C TYR A 320 -13.07 -2.42 -2.84
N ARG A 321 -13.45 -1.63 -3.86
CA ARG A 321 -14.85 -1.36 -4.22
C ARG A 321 -15.51 -2.61 -4.80
N ASP A 322 -14.79 -3.33 -5.65
CA ASP A 322 -15.25 -4.60 -6.21
C ASP A 322 -15.34 -5.67 -5.13
N ALA A 323 -14.34 -5.73 -4.24
CA ALA A 323 -14.34 -6.67 -3.13
C ALA A 323 -15.52 -6.45 -2.16
N ILE A 324 -15.86 -5.20 -1.83
CA ILE A 324 -17.03 -4.89 -1.00
C ILE A 324 -18.32 -5.39 -1.67
N LYS A 325 -18.46 -5.22 -2.99
CA LYS A 325 -19.63 -5.68 -3.75
C LYS A 325 -19.70 -7.21 -3.82
N GLU A 326 -18.60 -7.84 -4.19
CA GLU A 326 -18.48 -9.31 -4.32
C GLU A 326 -18.85 -10.02 -3.02
N TRP A 327 -18.41 -9.46 -1.89
CA TRP A 327 -18.63 -10.03 -0.57
C TRP A 327 -19.83 -9.45 0.17
N SER A 328 -20.61 -8.57 -0.48
CA SER A 328 -21.78 -7.91 0.11
C SER A 328 -21.48 -7.29 1.49
N THR A 329 -20.32 -6.64 1.63
CA THR A 329 -19.85 -6.12 2.92
C THR A 329 -20.65 -4.89 3.34
N ASP A 330 -21.27 -4.95 4.52
CA ASP A 330 -22.08 -3.87 5.09
C ASP A 330 -21.31 -3.03 6.11
N TYR A 331 -20.38 -3.64 6.85
CA TYR A 331 -19.65 -2.99 7.93
C TYR A 331 -18.18 -3.35 7.94
N ILE A 332 -17.33 -2.35 8.23
CA ILE A 332 -15.91 -2.54 8.53
C ILE A 332 -15.70 -2.25 10.02
N VAL A 333 -15.09 -3.19 10.73
CA VAL A 333 -14.88 -3.10 12.19
C VAL A 333 -13.48 -3.52 12.55
N PHE A 334 -12.81 -2.75 13.41
CA PHE A 334 -11.45 -3.06 13.83
C PHE A 334 -11.10 -2.39 15.15
N LYS A 335 -10.04 -2.90 15.79
CA LYS A 335 -9.41 -2.24 16.93
C LYS A 335 -8.54 -1.08 16.42
N ARG A 336 -8.76 0.10 16.99
CA ARG A 336 -8.10 1.36 16.63
C ARG A 336 -6.58 1.37 16.86
N GLN A 337 -6.09 0.47 17.70
CA GLN A 337 -4.66 0.28 17.94
C GLN A 337 -3.96 -0.52 16.82
N GLU A 338 -4.71 -1.29 16.04
CA GLU A 338 -4.18 -2.14 14.96
C GLU A 338 -4.30 -1.45 13.60
N TYR A 339 -5.39 -0.71 13.37
CA TYR A 339 -5.66 -0.05 12.10
C TYR A 339 -6.00 1.42 12.27
N SER A 340 -5.53 2.24 11.32
CA SER A 340 -5.81 3.66 11.28
C SER A 340 -7.23 3.93 10.80
N ILE A 341 -7.99 4.70 11.59
CA ILE A 341 -9.34 5.13 11.20
C ILE A 341 -9.35 6.06 9.98
N ARG A 342 -8.22 6.69 9.64
CA ARG A 342 -8.17 7.75 8.61
C ARG A 342 -8.56 7.25 7.22
N LYS A 343 -8.22 6.00 6.89
CA LYS A 343 -8.58 5.37 5.61
C LYS A 343 -10.09 5.41 5.38
N PHE A 344 -10.86 5.01 6.40
CA PHE A 344 -12.32 4.93 6.31
C PHE A 344 -12.98 6.28 6.59
N LEU A 345 -12.43 7.08 7.51
CA LEU A 345 -13.01 8.38 7.86
C LEU A 345 -12.97 9.38 6.70
N ASN A 346 -11.92 9.35 5.89
CA ASN A 346 -11.74 10.29 4.78
C ASN A 346 -12.46 9.83 3.50
N ASN A 347 -12.86 8.56 3.42
CA ASN A 347 -13.48 7.98 2.24
C ASN A 347 -15.02 8.04 2.35
N PRO A 348 -15.73 8.74 1.45
CA PRO A 348 -17.17 8.94 1.54
C PRO A 348 -18.00 7.65 1.39
N MET A 349 -17.40 6.54 0.96
CA MET A 349 -18.03 5.22 0.94
C MET A 349 -18.29 4.67 2.34
N PHE A 350 -17.61 5.19 3.37
CA PHE A 350 -17.72 4.70 4.73
C PHE A 350 -18.26 5.79 5.66
N LYS A 351 -19.21 5.41 6.49
CA LYS A 351 -19.77 6.27 7.53
C LYS A 351 -19.43 5.71 8.90
N LEU A 352 -18.72 6.48 9.72
CA LEU A 352 -18.50 6.11 11.12
C LEU A 352 -19.86 6.07 11.85
N VAL A 353 -20.23 4.90 12.38
CA VAL A 353 -21.51 4.69 13.07
C VAL A 353 -21.35 4.37 14.55
N PHE A 354 -20.17 3.90 14.96
CA PHE A 354 -19.83 3.68 16.35
C PHE A 354 -18.33 3.86 16.56
N ILE A 355 -17.96 4.45 17.70
CA ILE A 355 -16.58 4.53 18.15
C ILE A 355 -16.55 4.49 19.68
N ASN A 356 -15.62 3.71 20.23
CA ASN A 356 -15.21 3.80 21.62
C ASN A 356 -13.68 3.81 21.70
N ASP A 357 -13.12 3.63 22.90
CA ASP A 357 -11.67 3.69 23.11
C ASP A 357 -10.90 2.64 22.30
N ASN A 358 -11.50 1.47 22.06
CA ASN A 358 -10.84 0.36 21.37
C ASN A 358 -11.35 0.13 19.94
N ILE A 359 -12.64 0.26 19.69
CA ILE A 359 -13.30 -0.21 18.47
C ILE A 359 -13.83 0.98 17.66
N ALA A 360 -13.67 0.88 16.34
CA ALA A 360 -14.39 1.73 15.38
C ALA A 360 -15.22 0.83 14.45
N ILE A 361 -16.45 1.27 14.16
CA ILE A 361 -17.37 0.60 13.24
C ILE A 361 -17.77 1.62 12.17
N PHE A 362 -17.52 1.24 10.93
CA PHE A 362 -17.93 1.99 9.75
C PHE A 362 -19.00 1.20 9.00
N LYS A 363 -20.10 1.87 8.66
CA LYS A 363 -21.09 1.35 7.72
C LYS A 363 -20.66 1.69 6.29
N VAL A 364 -20.82 0.74 5.38
CA VAL A 364 -20.66 0.95 3.94
C VAL A 364 -21.91 1.63 3.39
N GLU A 365 -21.76 2.77 2.71
CA GLU A 365 -22.87 3.53 2.13
C GLU A 365 -23.15 3.08 0.68
N GLU A 366 -24.33 2.52 0.44
CA GLU A 366 -24.79 1.99 -0.86
C GLU A 366 -24.79 3.04 -1.99
N ARG A 367 -24.93 4.34 -1.66
CA ARG A 367 -25.10 5.41 -2.66
C ARG A 367 -23.91 5.62 -3.58
N LEU A 368 -22.74 5.06 -3.27
CA LEU A 368 -21.54 5.11 -4.12
C LEU A 368 -21.27 3.78 -4.85
N GLN A 369 -22.02 2.72 -4.57
CA GLN A 369 -21.87 1.44 -5.27
C GLN A 369 -22.38 1.50 -6.72
N ASN A 370 -23.29 2.43 -7.02
CA ASN A 370 -23.95 2.58 -8.34
C ASN A 370 -23.37 3.68 -9.25
N ASN A 371 -22.32 4.41 -8.79
CA ASN A 371 -21.68 5.49 -9.56
C ASN A 371 -20.19 5.19 -9.86
N ALA A 372 -19.84 3.92 -10.07
CA ALA A 372 -18.65 3.59 -10.85
C ALA A 372 -19.07 3.62 -12.34
N PRO A 373 -18.38 4.37 -13.22
CA PRO A 373 -18.65 4.35 -14.65
C PRO A 373 -18.51 2.95 -15.26
#